data_AF-A0AAV6EF37-F1
#
_entry.id   AF-A0AAV6EF37-F1
#
_cell.length_a   1.000
_cell.length_b   1.000
_cell.length_c   1.000
_cell.angle_alpha   90.00
_cell.angle_beta   90.00
_cell.angle_gamma   90.00
#
_symmetry.space_group_name_H-M   'P 1'
#
loop_
_entity.id
_entity.type
_entity.pdbx_description
1 polymer ?
#
loop_
_entity_poly.entity_id
_entity_poly.type
_entity_poly.pdbx_seq_one_letter_code
_entity_poly.pdbx_strand_id
1 'polypeptide(L)'
;MNLDSILIGLGYNINDALLQQVKRILSACDFDENEISHILNLNDKLKLHFAFVAISNSEDVFKIKCESNDNEIKKAFNEIVSEWALKYKFKIKKLDGKETYYIIGRA
;
A
#
# COMPACT_ATOMS: atom_id res chain seq x y z
N MET A 1 -9.55 14.34 -6.57
CA MET A 1 -8.54 13.63 -5.78
C MET A 1 -7.41 14.59 -5.42
N ASN A 2 -7.09 14.74 -4.14
CA ASN A 2 -5.98 15.58 -3.67
C ASN A 2 -4.75 14.71 -3.38
N LEU A 3 -3.67 14.86 -4.16
CA LEU A 3 -2.44 14.06 -4.04
C LEU A 3 -1.70 14.31 -2.72
N ASP A 4 -1.79 15.52 -2.18
CA ASP A 4 -1.16 15.90 -0.92
C ASP A 4 -1.76 15.09 0.24
N SER A 5 -3.08 14.90 0.22
CA SER A 5 -3.79 14.10 1.23
C SER A 5 -3.36 12.63 1.21
N ILE A 6 -2.98 12.10 0.05
CA ILE A 6 -2.45 10.74 -0.08
C ILE A 6 -1.10 10.65 0.61
N LEU A 7 -0.19 11.60 0.34
CA LEU A 7 1.12 11.64 0.97
C LEU A 7 1.00 11.77 2.48
N ILE A 8 0.16 12.69 2.97
CA ILE A 8 -0.08 12.87 4.41
C ILE A 8 -0.67 11.59 5.03
N GLY A 9 -1.66 10.97 4.40
CA GLY A 9 -2.29 9.74 4.91
C GLY A 9 -1.33 8.54 4.97
N LEU A 10 -0.30 8.53 4.12
CA LEU A 10 0.79 7.55 4.15
C LEU A 10 1.96 7.97 5.07
N GLY A 11 1.93 9.17 5.64
CA GLY A 11 2.97 9.68 6.56
C GLY A 11 4.17 10.34 5.88
N TYR A 12 4.05 10.74 4.61
CA TYR A 12 5.09 11.45 3.87
C TYR A 12 4.96 12.98 4.02
N ASN A 13 6.10 13.65 3.99
CA ASN A 13 6.15 15.09 3.75
C ASN A 13 5.82 15.40 2.27
N ILE A 14 5.06 16.45 2.03
CA ILE A 14 4.70 16.88 0.67
C ILE A 14 5.97 17.41 -0.03
N ASN A 15 6.23 16.88 -1.23
CA ASN A 15 7.21 17.44 -2.16
C ASN A 15 6.88 17.02 -3.60
N ASP A 16 7.37 17.79 -4.57
CA ASP A 16 7.05 17.60 -5.98
C ASP A 16 7.44 16.22 -6.51
N ALA A 17 8.57 15.67 -6.09
CA ALA A 17 9.03 14.36 -6.55
C ALA A 17 8.07 13.24 -6.11
N LEU A 18 7.61 13.27 -4.86
CA LEU A 18 6.63 12.32 -4.34
C LEU A 18 5.25 12.52 -4.97
N LEU A 19 4.83 13.76 -5.20
CA LEU A 19 3.56 14.04 -5.89
C LEU A 19 3.57 13.47 -7.31
N GLN A 20 4.67 13.62 -8.04
CA GLN A 20 4.84 13.02 -9.37
C GLN A 20 4.86 11.48 -9.31
N GLN A 21 5.48 10.89 -8.29
CA GLN A 21 5.44 9.44 -8.08
C GLN A 21 4.01 8.94 -7.85
N VAL A 22 3.26 9.55 -6.93
CA VAL A 22 1.86 9.18 -6.67
C VAL A 22 1.03 9.33 -7.95
N LYS A 23 1.21 10.42 -8.71
CA LYS A 23 0.50 10.62 -9.97
C LYS A 23 0.76 9.49 -10.99
N ARG A 24 2.01 9.03 -11.11
CA ARG A 24 2.34 7.88 -11.98
C ARG A 24 1.69 6.60 -11.49
N ILE A 25 1.72 6.33 -10.18
CA ILE A 25 1.09 5.15 -9.58
C ILE A 25 -0.41 5.11 -9.89
N LEU A 26 -1.11 6.23 -9.64
CA LEU A 26 -2.55 6.32 -9.90
C LEU A 26 -2.89 6.03 -11.36
N SER A 27 -2.08 6.54 -12.29
CA SER A 27 -2.24 6.30 -13.72
C SER A 27 -1.90 4.87 -14.13
N ALA A 28 -0.88 4.25 -13.52
CA ALA A 28 -0.43 2.90 -13.87
C ALA A 28 -1.37 1.82 -13.32
N CYS A 29 -1.95 2.04 -12.14
CA CYS A 29 -2.84 1.10 -11.47
C CYS A 29 -4.34 1.37 -11.72
N ASP A 30 -4.68 2.46 -12.42
CA ASP A 30 -6.06 2.91 -12.67
C ASP A 30 -6.87 3.08 -11.37
N PHE A 31 -6.29 3.77 -10.39
CA PHE A 31 -6.90 3.99 -9.08
C PHE A 31 -7.65 5.32 -9.01
N ASP A 32 -8.86 5.26 -8.45
CA ASP A 32 -9.66 6.43 -8.10
C ASP A 32 -9.71 6.65 -6.58
N GLU A 33 -10.56 7.58 -6.16
CA GLU A 33 -10.66 8.01 -4.75
C GLU A 33 -11.08 6.86 -3.83
N ASN A 34 -11.87 5.90 -4.32
CA ASN A 34 -12.32 4.76 -3.54
C ASN A 34 -11.16 3.81 -3.24
N GLU A 35 -10.34 3.47 -4.26
CA GLU A 35 -9.17 2.62 -4.03
C GLU A 35 -8.18 3.27 -3.08
N ILE A 36 -7.92 4.57 -3.24
CA ILE A 36 -7.04 5.31 -2.35
C ILE A 36 -7.60 5.33 -0.93
N SER A 37 -8.90 5.52 -0.74
CA SER A 37 -9.51 5.45 0.59
C SER A 37 -9.31 4.07 1.24
N HIS A 38 -9.48 2.98 0.49
CA HIS A 38 -9.23 1.63 1.00
C HIS A 38 -7.76 1.37 1.33
N ILE A 39 -6.83 1.94 0.57
CA ILE A 39 -5.38 1.85 0.80
C ILE A 39 -4.97 2.63 2.06
N LEU A 40 -5.48 3.85 2.24
CA LEU A 40 -5.20 4.67 3.43
C LEU A 40 -5.75 4.01 4.70
N ASN A 41 -6.99 3.49 4.64
CA ASN A 41 -7.58 2.74 5.75
C ASN A 41 -6.78 1.48 6.10
N LEU A 42 -6.22 0.78 5.08
CA LEU A 42 -5.31 -0.33 5.33
C LEU A 42 -4.04 0.14 6.05
N ASN A 43 -3.42 1.23 5.59
CA ASN A 43 -2.22 1.78 6.21
C ASN A 43 -2.42 2.01 7.72
N ASP A 44 -3.55 2.62 8.10
CA ASP A 44 -3.89 2.86 9.50
C ASP A 44 -4.10 1.56 10.29
N LYS A 45 -4.80 0.57 9.71
CA LYS A 45 -5.01 -0.74 10.34
C LYS A 45 -3.70 -1.49 10.59
N LEU A 46 -2.73 -1.36 9.68
CA LEU A 46 -1.47 -2.09 9.71
C LEU A 46 -0.47 -1.56 10.76
N LYS A 47 -0.63 -0.33 11.24
CA LYS A 47 0.26 0.29 12.25
C LYS A 47 0.44 -0.58 13.49
N LEU A 48 -0.60 -1.32 13.90
CA LEU A 48 -0.57 -2.24 15.05
C LEU A 48 0.30 -3.49 14.83
N HIS A 49 0.69 -3.77 13.59
CA HIS A 49 1.42 -4.98 13.18
C HIS A 49 2.83 -4.66 12.65
N PHE A 50 3.40 -3.51 13.00
CA PHE A 50 4.68 -3.03 12.46
C PHE A 50 4.71 -3.06 10.92
N ALA A 51 3.57 -2.74 10.32
CA ALA A 51 3.35 -2.78 8.90
C ALA A 51 2.72 -1.48 8.41
N PHE A 52 2.92 -1.17 7.13
CA PHE A 52 2.48 0.08 6.52
C PHE A 52 2.39 -0.04 5.00
N VAL A 53 1.68 0.91 4.40
CA VAL A 53 1.69 1.15 2.96
C VAL A 53 2.71 2.23 2.63
N ALA A 54 3.48 2.03 1.57
CA ALA A 54 4.50 2.96 1.11
C ALA A 54 4.52 3.06 -0.42
N ILE A 55 5.20 4.07 -0.93
CA ILE A 55 5.52 4.22 -2.35
C ILE A 55 6.66 3.24 -2.70
N SER A 56 6.54 2.54 -3.83
CA SER A 56 7.64 1.72 -4.36
C SER A 56 8.70 2.59 -5.02
N ASN A 57 9.97 2.25 -4.81
CA ASN A 57 11.10 2.98 -5.41
C ASN A 57 11.47 2.44 -6.79
N SER A 58 10.93 1.28 -7.17
CA SER A 58 11.39 0.49 -8.32
C SER A 58 10.31 0.31 -9.38
N GLU A 59 9.04 0.44 -9.00
CA GLU A 59 7.88 0.29 -9.86
C GLU A 59 6.87 1.39 -9.51
N ASP A 60 6.07 1.82 -10.47
CA ASP A 60 4.99 2.80 -10.23
C ASP A 60 3.78 2.09 -9.59
N VAL A 61 3.98 1.56 -8.38
CA VAL A 61 2.96 0.89 -7.55
C VAL A 61 3.08 1.30 -6.07
N PHE A 62 1.99 1.14 -5.33
CA PHE A 62 2.07 1.11 -3.86
C PHE A 62 2.56 -0.26 -3.39
N LYS A 63 3.31 -0.27 -2.28
CA LYS A 63 3.75 -1.50 -1.60
C LYS A 63 3.22 -1.55 -0.18
N ILE A 64 2.80 -2.73 0.25
CA ILE A 64 2.44 -3.03 1.63
C ILE A 64 3.61 -3.79 2.24
N LYS A 65 4.18 -3.34 3.35
CA LYS A 65 5.39 -3.93 3.96
C LYS A 65 5.17 -4.20 5.45
N CYS A 66 5.65 -5.34 5.92
CA CYS A 66 5.81 -5.65 7.34
C CYS A 66 7.30 -5.63 7.71
N GLU A 67 7.65 -4.97 8.82
CA GLU A 67 9.02 -4.87 9.33
C GLU A 67 9.26 -5.70 10.59
N SER A 68 8.22 -6.39 11.09
CA SER A 68 8.39 -7.31 12.21
C SER A 68 9.24 -8.53 11.83
N ASN A 69 10.06 -8.99 12.76
CA ASN A 69 10.76 -10.27 12.65
C ASN A 69 9.96 -11.43 13.26
N ASP A 70 8.91 -11.14 14.00
CA ASP A 70 8.05 -12.12 14.66
C ASP A 70 7.17 -12.87 13.65
N ASN A 71 7.19 -14.20 13.70
CA ASN A 71 6.46 -15.03 12.73
C ASN A 71 4.94 -14.97 12.91
N GLU A 72 4.43 -14.79 14.14
CA GLU A 72 3.00 -14.65 14.39
C GLU A 72 2.49 -13.32 13.83
N ILE A 73 3.25 -12.24 14.02
CA ILE A 73 2.93 -10.92 13.45
C ILE A 73 2.96 -10.98 11.91
N LYS A 74 3.94 -11.66 11.31
CA LYS A 74 4.00 -11.85 9.85
C LYS A 74 2.81 -12.64 9.33
N LYS A 75 2.40 -13.69 10.04
CA LYS A 75 1.22 -14.49 9.67
C LYS A 75 -0.05 -13.64 9.72
N ALA A 76 -0.29 -12.92 10.82
CA ALA A 76 -1.43 -12.02 10.96
C ALA A 76 -1.43 -10.92 9.89
N PHE A 77 -0.26 -10.34 9.60
CA PHE A 77 -0.08 -9.37 8.51
C PHE A 77 -0.51 -9.95 7.16
N ASN A 78 -0.02 -11.14 6.81
CA ASN A 78 -0.35 -11.81 5.55
C ASN A 78 -1.84 -12.11 5.42
N GLU A 79 -2.49 -12.54 6.51
CA GLU A 79 -3.95 -12.77 6.56
C GLU A 79 -4.72 -11.46 6.34
N ILE A 80 -4.37 -10.39 7.07
CA ILE A 80 -5.02 -9.08 6.95
C ILE A 80 -4.91 -8.54 5.51
N VAL A 81 -3.73 -8.64 4.90
CA VAL A 81 -3.50 -8.15 3.53
C VAL A 81 -4.29 -8.97 2.51
N SER A 82 -4.31 -10.29 2.66
CA SER A 82 -5.07 -11.19 1.78
C SER A 82 -6.58 -10.93 1.86
N GLU A 83 -7.13 -10.85 3.07
CA GLU A 83 -8.55 -10.57 3.30
C GLU A 83 -8.95 -9.19 2.77
N TRP A 84 -8.12 -8.18 3.02
CA TRP A 84 -8.34 -6.83 2.51
C TRP A 84 -8.36 -6.80 0.98
N ALA A 85 -7.38 -7.45 0.35
CA ALA A 85 -7.27 -7.47 -1.10
C ALA A 85 -8.46 -8.20 -1.73
N LEU A 86 -8.90 -9.32 -1.14
CA LEU A 86 -10.09 -10.04 -1.58
C LEU A 86 -11.36 -9.20 -1.41
N LYS A 87 -11.53 -8.57 -0.25
CA LYS A 87 -12.72 -7.77 0.09
C LYS A 87 -12.92 -6.59 -0.86
N TYR A 88 -11.84 -5.85 -1.14
CA TYR A 88 -11.88 -4.64 -1.96
C TYR A 88 -11.44 -4.89 -3.41
N LYS A 89 -11.25 -6.16 -3.80
CA LYS A 89 -10.89 -6.59 -5.16
C LYS A 89 -9.60 -5.94 -5.68
N PHE A 90 -8.56 -5.90 -4.84
CA PHE A 90 -7.23 -5.51 -5.28
C PHE A 90 -6.45 -6.71 -5.79
N LYS A 91 -5.74 -6.51 -6.90
CA LYS A 91 -4.73 -7.42 -7.38
C LYS A 91 -3.41 -7.11 -6.68
N ILE A 92 -2.90 -8.09 -5.93
CA ILE A 92 -1.64 -7.96 -5.20
C ILE A 92 -0.61 -9.00 -5.67
N LYS A 93 0.67 -8.64 -5.60
CA LYS A 93 1.80 -9.53 -5.90
C LYS A 93 2.75 -9.59 -4.70
N LYS A 94 2.90 -10.77 -4.10
CA LYS A 94 3.90 -10.99 -3.04
C LYS A 94 5.30 -10.97 -3.65
N LEU A 95 6.25 -10.35 -2.96
CA LEU A 95 7.66 -10.40 -3.33
C LEU A 95 8.34 -11.60 -2.66
N ASP A 96 9.13 -12.33 -3.45
CA ASP A 96 9.82 -13.52 -2.95
C ASP A 96 10.80 -13.17 -1.82
N GLY A 97 10.76 -13.99 -0.77
CA GLY A 97 11.62 -13.85 0.41
C GLY A 97 11.37 -12.60 1.25
N LYS A 98 10.27 -11.85 1.02
CA LYS A 98 9.94 -10.63 1.76
C LYS A 98 8.48 -10.61 2.18
N GLU A 99 8.22 -10.04 3.34
CA GLU A 99 6.85 -9.69 3.77
C GLU A 99 6.47 -8.34 3.16
N THR A 100 6.41 -8.35 1.84
CA THR A 100 6.09 -7.18 1.02
C THR A 100 5.19 -7.59 -0.14
N TYR A 101 4.14 -6.81 -0.36
CA TYR A 101 3.20 -6.97 -1.46
C TYR A 101 3.17 -5.72 -2.31
N TYR A 102 3.12 -5.86 -3.62
CA TYR A 102 2.77 -4.77 -4.53
C TYR A 102 1.28 -4.77 -4.80
N ILE A 103 0.66 -3.60 -4.79
CA ILE A 103 -0.72 -3.38 -5.20
C ILE A 103 -0.68 -2.98 -6.67
N ILE A 104 -0.99 -3.93 -7.56
CA ILE A 104 -0.71 -3.79 -9.01
C ILE A 104 -1.95 -3.40 -9.83
N GLY A 105 -3.10 -3.22 -9.19
CA GLY A 105 -4.34 -2.80 -9.84
C GLY A 105 -5.57 -3.46 -9.22
N ARG A 106 -6.65 -3.49 -9.99
CA ARG A 106 -7.92 -4.15 -9.64
C ARG A 106 -7.89 -5.63 -10.04
N ALA A 107 -8.58 -6.47 -9.27
CA ALA A 107 -8.74 -7.91 -9.50
C ALA A 107 -10.04 -8.23 -10.26
#